data_AF-A0A6G2KAI4-F1
#
_entry.id   AF-A0A6G2KAI4-F1
#
_cell.length_a   1.000
_cell.length_b   1.000
_cell.length_c   1.000
_cell.angle_alpha   90.00
_cell.angle_beta   90.00
_cell.angle_gamma   90.00
#
_symmetry.space_group_name_H-M   'P 1'
#
loop_
_entity.id
_entity.type
_entity.pdbx_description
1 polymer ?
#
loop_
_entity_poly.entity_id
_entity_poly.type
_entity_poly.pdbx_seq_one_letter_code
_entity_poly.pdbx_strand_id
1 'polypeptide(L)'
;MSNVNFLRPRLEGARFENGGIPKDVLPNLIALQEMVIAVARWQYLKDNPNSARAPSGFNKVNLELVGVESGSAVPVFELTTTQRTLNEQIPHQKTFEKAREFIVGIINHVEQEGRLPPAEDLPDDILEHLKRVGHDLRDDETLELNTTTHQTPAKLTRKTRSKLLHLASTVKHVSEMVLRGSVHKIDQKNMTFGLQQVYGPLVTGQIPDAYYDIIMQTFDRYKDNTRIQIQCTTQRNQHGQISIESITHIKPLDSLDVLLQLDEFRSLRDDWLDGNGLAPKHSNLDWLSGVFGRYYPRDLPLPHTYPTAEGGVSLEWSFDGREAHIEIDLERRTGEWFVINMKTGKSEDEDEDVNLDDPKNWLQIADHLRRLKEKTE
;
A
#
# COMPACT_ATOMS: atom_id res chain seq x y z
N MET A 1 12.72 33.76 -9.31
CA MET A 1 13.64 33.60 -10.47
C MET A 1 12.96 32.66 -11.42
N SER A 2 12.71 33.12 -12.64
CA SER A 2 12.01 32.41 -13.71
C SER A 2 12.69 31.09 -14.06
N ASN A 3 11.87 30.06 -14.26
CA ASN A 3 12.18 28.81 -14.95
C ASN A 3 13.07 29.07 -16.15
N VAL A 4 14.28 28.52 -16.15
CA VAL A 4 14.97 28.29 -17.41
C VAL A 4 15.59 26.90 -17.26
N ASN A 5 14.86 25.88 -17.72
CA ASN A 5 15.33 24.51 -17.93
C ASN A 5 15.46 23.62 -16.67
N PHE A 6 14.35 23.02 -16.24
CA PHE A 6 14.36 22.02 -15.18
C PHE A 6 15.11 20.74 -15.58
N LEU A 7 14.86 20.22 -16.78
CA LEU A 7 15.46 18.99 -17.29
C LEU A 7 15.80 19.12 -18.78
N ARG A 8 17.02 18.69 -19.16
CA ARG A 8 17.52 18.72 -20.55
C ARG A 8 18.14 17.37 -20.89
N PRO A 9 17.33 16.33 -21.14
CA PRO A 9 17.86 15.06 -21.60
C PRO A 9 18.51 15.22 -22.96
N ARG A 10 19.67 14.61 -23.18
CA ARG A 10 20.28 14.52 -24.51
C ARG A 10 20.07 13.12 -25.06
N LEU A 11 19.35 13.03 -26.18
CA LEU A 11 19.09 11.77 -26.88
C LEU A 11 20.14 11.59 -27.98
N GLU A 12 21.00 10.60 -27.82
CA GLU A 12 22.04 10.22 -28.78
C GLU A 12 21.70 8.90 -29.47
N GLY A 13 22.13 8.76 -30.71
CA GLY A 13 21.91 7.60 -31.58
C GLY A 13 21.45 7.99 -32.98
N ALA A 14 21.49 7.05 -33.93
CA ALA A 14 21.32 7.35 -35.35
C ALA A 14 19.98 8.07 -35.67
N ARG A 15 18.90 7.75 -34.94
CA ARG A 15 17.58 8.38 -35.17
C ARG A 15 17.45 9.82 -34.66
N PHE A 16 18.45 10.31 -33.91
CA PHE A 16 18.46 11.65 -33.32
C PHE A 16 19.43 12.63 -34.01
N GLU A 17 20.24 12.16 -34.97
CA GLU A 17 21.28 12.95 -35.65
C GLU A 17 20.73 14.20 -36.35
N ASN A 18 19.52 14.12 -36.88
CA ASN A 18 18.85 15.24 -37.55
C ASN A 18 18.12 16.19 -36.58
N GLY A 19 18.35 16.06 -35.27
CA GLY A 19 17.72 16.89 -34.23
C GLY A 19 16.24 16.61 -33.98
N GLY A 20 15.64 15.64 -34.69
CA GLY A 20 14.26 15.22 -34.49
C GLY A 20 14.09 14.27 -33.30
N ILE A 21 12.93 14.33 -32.62
CA ILE A 21 12.51 13.34 -31.63
C ILE A 21 11.42 12.47 -32.26
N PRO A 22 11.70 11.19 -32.56
CA PRO A 22 10.71 10.27 -33.07
C PRO A 22 9.55 10.07 -32.08
N LYS A 23 8.32 9.93 -32.61
CA LYS A 23 7.09 9.84 -31.79
C LYS A 23 7.11 8.68 -30.78
N ASP A 24 7.79 7.59 -31.12
CA ASP A 24 7.96 6.40 -30.29
C ASP A 24 8.89 6.64 -29.08
N VAL A 25 9.57 7.79 -29.02
CA VAL A 25 10.39 8.19 -27.86
C VAL A 25 9.56 8.94 -26.81
N LEU A 26 8.41 9.52 -27.19
CA LEU A 26 7.55 10.30 -26.29
C LEU A 26 7.10 9.53 -25.03
N PRO A 27 6.76 8.22 -25.08
CA PRO A 27 6.45 7.45 -23.88
C PRO A 27 7.59 7.44 -22.84
N ASN A 28 8.85 7.46 -23.26
CA ASN A 28 9.99 7.53 -22.35
C ASN A 28 10.07 8.88 -21.63
N LEU A 29 9.71 9.97 -22.32
CA LEU A 29 9.67 11.32 -21.73
C LEU A 29 8.51 11.45 -20.73
N ILE A 30 7.37 10.83 -21.02
CA ILE A 30 6.24 10.74 -20.08
C ILE A 30 6.64 9.94 -18.83
N ALA A 31 7.28 8.77 -19.00
CA ALA A 31 7.77 7.97 -17.90
C ALA A 31 8.78 8.73 -17.01
N LEU A 32 9.62 9.57 -17.62
CA LEU A 32 10.56 10.43 -16.90
C LEU A 32 9.85 11.48 -16.04
N GLN A 33 8.78 12.10 -16.55
CA GLN A 33 7.93 13.00 -15.75
C GLN A 33 7.26 12.26 -14.58
N GLU A 34 6.63 11.11 -14.84
CA GLU A 34 6.01 10.29 -13.79
C GLU A 34 7.01 9.96 -12.68
N MET A 35 8.22 9.57 -13.07
CA MET A 35 9.30 9.26 -12.15
C MET A 35 9.70 10.48 -11.31
N VAL A 36 9.87 11.66 -11.92
CA VAL A 36 10.17 12.92 -11.21
C VAL A 36 9.10 13.22 -10.16
N ILE A 37 7.82 13.10 -10.51
CA ILE A 37 6.69 13.36 -9.58
C ILE A 37 6.68 12.35 -8.43
N ALA A 38 6.86 11.06 -8.73
CA ALA A 38 6.87 10.00 -7.73
C ALA A 38 8.01 10.17 -6.73
N VAL A 39 9.23 10.40 -7.22
CA VAL A 39 10.41 10.65 -6.37
C VAL A 39 10.23 11.91 -5.53
N ALA A 40 9.67 12.99 -6.09
CA ALA A 40 9.42 14.22 -5.35
C ALA A 40 8.42 14.03 -4.20
N ARG A 41 7.34 13.28 -4.43
CA ARG A 41 6.35 12.96 -3.38
C ARG A 41 6.98 12.12 -2.26
N TRP A 42 7.79 11.13 -2.62
CA TRP A 42 8.50 10.30 -1.65
C TRP A 42 9.49 11.13 -0.82
N GLN A 43 10.32 11.96 -1.45
CA GLN A 43 11.25 12.84 -0.73
C GLN A 43 10.52 13.81 0.20
N TYR A 44 9.36 14.33 -0.22
CA TYR A 44 8.53 15.16 0.65
C TYR A 44 8.11 14.41 1.92
N LEU A 45 7.62 13.17 1.78
CA LEU A 45 7.19 12.35 2.92
C LEU A 45 8.35 12.00 3.85
N LYS A 46 9.53 11.69 3.28
CA LYS A 46 10.76 11.45 4.04
C LYS A 46 11.18 12.68 4.85
N ASP A 47 11.09 13.87 4.27
CA ASP A 47 11.41 15.14 4.94
C ASP A 47 10.30 15.60 5.92
N ASN A 48 9.10 15.01 5.86
CA ASN A 48 7.92 15.40 6.65
C ASN A 48 7.20 14.18 7.27
N PRO A 49 7.79 13.51 8.28
CA PRO A 49 7.29 12.23 8.80
C PRO A 49 5.90 12.28 9.44
N ASN A 50 5.45 13.48 9.85
CA ASN A 50 4.09 13.68 10.40
C ASN A 50 3.00 13.76 9.32
N SER A 51 3.36 13.75 8.04
CA SER A 51 2.39 13.80 6.93
C SER A 51 2.03 12.39 6.48
N ALA A 52 0.75 12.02 6.57
CA ALA A 52 0.27 10.73 6.06
C ALA A 52 0.28 10.65 4.52
N ARG A 53 0.30 11.79 3.81
CA ARG A 53 0.33 11.87 2.34
C ARG A 53 1.00 13.14 1.84
N ALA A 54 1.54 13.10 0.63
CA ALA A 54 2.04 14.30 -0.05
C ALA A 54 0.87 15.24 -0.41
N PRO A 55 1.07 16.57 -0.36
CA PRO A 55 0.07 17.56 -0.76
C PRO A 55 -0.46 17.34 -2.18
N SER A 56 -1.73 17.68 -2.42
CA SER A 56 -2.35 17.55 -3.75
C SER A 56 -1.67 18.41 -4.83
N GLY A 57 -0.91 19.44 -4.43
CA GLY A 57 -0.13 20.30 -5.33
C GLY A 57 0.88 19.55 -6.21
N PHE A 58 1.41 18.41 -5.76
CA PHE A 58 2.35 17.60 -6.56
C PHE A 58 1.70 17.05 -7.84
N ASN A 59 0.40 16.74 -7.82
CA ASN A 59 -0.32 16.25 -9.00
C ASN A 59 -0.64 17.35 -10.02
N LYS A 60 -0.46 18.62 -9.64
CA LYS A 60 -0.70 19.77 -10.50
C LYS A 60 0.57 20.22 -11.23
N VAL A 61 1.72 19.63 -10.93
CA VAL A 61 3.01 19.96 -11.53
C VAL A 61 3.26 19.06 -12.75
N ASN A 62 3.71 19.66 -13.85
CA ASN A 62 4.01 18.98 -15.10
C ASN A 62 5.40 19.37 -15.61
N LEU A 63 5.97 18.53 -16.49
CA LEU A 63 7.14 18.89 -17.29
C LEU A 63 6.66 19.29 -18.69
N GLU A 64 6.66 20.59 -18.96
CA GLU A 64 6.26 21.13 -20.26
C GLU A 64 7.48 21.17 -21.19
N LEU A 65 7.37 20.56 -22.37
CA LEU A 65 8.39 20.64 -23.42
C LEU A 65 8.34 22.04 -24.05
N VAL A 66 9.35 22.86 -23.79
CA VAL A 66 9.41 24.26 -24.26
C VAL A 66 10.29 24.44 -25.50
N GLY A 67 11.09 23.44 -25.85
CA GLY A 67 11.94 23.48 -27.03
C GLY A 67 12.71 22.18 -27.27
N VAL A 68 13.35 22.11 -28.43
CA VAL A 68 14.33 21.06 -28.79
C VAL A 68 15.56 21.78 -29.34
N GLU A 69 16.70 21.61 -28.70
CA GLU A 69 17.96 22.23 -29.12
C GLU A 69 18.71 21.38 -30.16
N SER A 70 19.68 22.01 -30.85
CA SER A 70 20.48 21.40 -31.91
C SER A 70 21.72 20.66 -31.36
N GLY A 71 22.16 19.61 -32.07
CA GLY A 71 23.36 18.83 -31.72
C GLY A 71 23.07 17.65 -30.79
N SER A 72 22.47 16.60 -31.36
CA SER A 72 21.66 15.57 -30.66
C SER A 72 20.27 16.11 -30.30
N ALA A 73 19.25 15.25 -30.26
CA ALA A 73 17.90 15.71 -29.95
C ALA A 73 17.80 16.00 -28.44
N VAL A 74 17.84 17.28 -28.08
CA VAL A 74 17.84 17.75 -26.68
C VAL A 74 16.51 18.42 -26.37
N PRO A 75 15.49 17.68 -25.89
CA PRO A 75 14.29 18.30 -25.38
C PRO A 75 14.59 19.16 -24.14
N VAL A 76 13.96 20.32 -24.06
CA VAL A 76 14.08 21.26 -22.94
C VAL A 76 12.75 21.27 -22.18
N PHE A 77 12.78 20.87 -20.91
CA PHE A 77 11.60 20.82 -20.05
C PHE A 77 11.64 21.86 -18.95
N GLU A 78 10.49 22.49 -18.72
CA GLU A 78 10.25 23.37 -17.58
C GLU A 78 9.18 22.79 -16.64
N LEU A 79 9.32 23.05 -15.35
CA LEU A 79 8.26 22.74 -14.38
C LEU A 79 7.13 23.75 -14.55
N THR A 80 5.92 23.29 -14.81
CA THR A 80 4.74 24.15 -14.91
C THR A 80 3.63 23.64 -14.01
N THR A 81 2.66 24.50 -13.69
CA THR A 81 1.46 24.10 -12.95
C THR A 81 0.20 24.41 -13.74
N THR A 82 -0.84 23.58 -13.59
CA THR A 82 -2.11 23.69 -14.33
C THR A 82 -2.90 24.97 -14.01
N GLN A 83 -2.58 25.68 -12.93
CA GLN A 83 -3.16 26.99 -12.61
C GLN A 83 -2.20 28.10 -13.09
N ARG A 84 -2.34 28.52 -14.37
CA ARG A 84 -1.61 29.68 -14.92
C ARG A 84 -2.19 30.99 -14.37
N THR A 85 -1.84 31.36 -13.14
CA THR A 85 -1.90 32.76 -12.70
C THR A 85 -0.50 33.37 -12.84
N LEU A 86 -0.43 34.63 -13.25
CA LEU A 86 0.80 35.30 -13.72
C LEU A 86 1.94 35.43 -12.67
N ASN A 87 1.77 34.92 -11.44
CA ASN A 87 2.71 35.13 -10.32
C ASN A 87 2.83 33.97 -9.31
N GLU A 88 2.31 32.76 -9.57
CA GLU A 88 2.45 31.66 -8.60
C GLU A 88 3.79 30.92 -8.69
N GLN A 89 4.43 30.73 -7.53
CA GLN A 89 5.61 29.89 -7.35
C GLN A 89 5.23 28.42 -7.56
N ILE A 90 6.09 27.64 -8.22
CA ILE A 90 5.88 26.19 -8.35
C ILE A 90 5.84 25.58 -6.94
N PRO A 91 4.72 24.93 -6.54
CA PRO A 91 4.64 24.30 -5.23
C PRO A 91 5.77 23.28 -5.06
N HIS A 92 6.46 23.35 -3.92
CA HIS A 92 7.53 22.40 -3.58
C HIS A 92 8.66 22.30 -4.63
N GLN A 93 8.95 23.38 -5.36
CA GLN A 93 10.00 23.40 -6.40
C GLN A 93 11.33 22.76 -5.95
N LYS A 94 11.80 23.09 -4.74
CA LYS A 94 13.04 22.51 -4.18
C LYS A 94 12.98 20.99 -4.06
N THR A 95 11.81 20.43 -3.78
CA THR A 95 11.61 18.98 -3.70
C THR A 95 11.69 18.34 -5.09
N PHE A 96 11.17 19.00 -6.13
CA PHE A 96 11.34 18.55 -7.51
C PHE A 96 12.79 18.62 -7.97
N GLU A 97 13.53 19.67 -7.57
CA GLU A 97 14.97 19.77 -7.83
C GLU A 97 15.74 18.63 -7.16
N LYS A 98 15.50 18.36 -5.86
CA LYS A 98 16.06 17.19 -5.17
C LYS A 98 15.69 15.86 -5.86
N ALA A 99 14.48 15.75 -6.39
CA ALA A 99 14.03 14.54 -7.09
C ALA A 99 14.81 14.32 -8.38
N ARG A 100 15.00 15.38 -9.19
CA ARG A 100 15.86 15.33 -10.39
C ARG A 100 17.26 14.86 -10.03
N GLU A 101 17.89 15.48 -9.04
CA GLU A 101 19.26 15.13 -8.61
C GLU A 101 19.34 13.67 -8.18
N PHE A 102 18.36 13.18 -7.44
CA PHE A 102 18.31 11.79 -6.99
C PHE A 102 18.17 10.79 -8.15
N ILE A 103 17.30 11.07 -9.13
CA ILE A 103 17.10 10.22 -10.31
C ILE A 103 18.40 10.10 -11.11
N VAL A 104 19.04 11.23 -11.39
CA VAL A 104 20.30 11.23 -12.14
C VAL A 104 21.41 10.55 -11.34
N GLY A 105 21.45 10.78 -10.03
CA GLY A 105 22.37 10.10 -9.12
C GLY A 105 22.25 8.57 -9.19
N ILE A 106 21.04 8.01 -9.19
CA ILE A 106 20.82 6.56 -9.34
C ILE A 106 21.42 6.05 -10.66
N ILE A 107 21.10 6.70 -11.78
CA ILE A 107 21.56 6.27 -13.10
C ILE A 107 23.09 6.34 -13.19
N ASN A 108 23.68 7.43 -12.69
CA ASN A 108 25.12 7.61 -12.65
C ASN A 108 25.79 6.54 -11.77
N HIS A 109 25.22 6.24 -10.61
CA HIS A 109 25.75 5.23 -9.69
C HIS A 109 25.75 3.83 -10.31
N VAL A 110 24.66 3.45 -11.00
CA VAL A 110 24.57 2.17 -11.71
C VAL A 110 25.52 2.13 -12.91
N GLU A 111 25.68 3.24 -13.63
CA GLU A 111 26.61 3.35 -14.75
C GLU A 111 28.06 3.14 -14.31
N GLN A 112 28.50 3.92 -13.32
CA GLN A 112 29.89 3.99 -12.87
C GLN A 112 30.28 2.84 -11.93
N GLU A 113 29.42 2.52 -10.97
CA GLU A 113 29.73 1.58 -9.90
C GLU A 113 29.04 0.22 -10.05
N GLY A 114 28.04 0.10 -10.92
CA GLY A 114 27.34 -1.16 -11.17
C GLY A 114 26.50 -1.66 -9.98
N ARG A 115 26.08 -0.76 -9.08
CA ARG A 115 25.23 -1.05 -7.92
C ARG A 115 24.16 0.03 -7.75
N LEU A 116 23.10 -0.26 -7.01
CA LEU A 116 22.12 0.74 -6.58
C LEU A 116 22.65 1.53 -5.36
N PRO A 117 22.11 2.73 -5.08
CA PRO A 117 22.27 3.35 -3.76
C PRO A 117 21.76 2.41 -2.65
N PRO A 118 22.13 2.63 -1.38
CA PRO A 118 21.63 1.84 -0.26
C PRO A 118 20.09 1.70 -0.28
N ALA A 119 19.59 0.49 0.01
CA ALA A 119 18.17 0.15 -0.12
C ALA A 119 17.22 0.97 0.78
N GLU A 120 17.74 1.54 1.88
CA GLU A 120 17.02 2.48 2.75
C GLU A 120 16.56 3.77 2.02
N ASP A 121 17.05 3.99 0.80
CA ASP A 121 16.75 5.16 -0.03
C ASP A 121 15.84 4.89 -1.24
N LEU A 122 15.38 3.66 -1.52
CA LEU A 122 14.56 3.40 -2.72
C LEU A 122 13.27 2.62 -2.42
N PRO A 123 12.10 3.29 -2.31
CA PRO A 123 10.79 2.62 -2.22
C PRO A 123 10.38 1.89 -3.52
N ASP A 124 9.50 0.92 -3.39
CA ASP A 124 8.95 0.04 -4.43
C ASP A 124 8.44 0.81 -5.66
N ASP A 125 7.62 1.84 -5.42
CA ASP A 125 7.02 2.66 -6.47
C ASP A 125 8.10 3.29 -7.37
N ILE A 126 9.23 3.73 -6.80
CA ILE A 126 10.33 4.34 -7.56
C ILE A 126 11.02 3.29 -8.44
N LEU A 127 11.21 2.07 -7.95
CA LEU A 127 11.76 0.97 -8.73
C LEU A 127 10.84 0.58 -9.89
N GLU A 128 9.52 0.63 -9.71
CA GLU A 128 8.57 0.43 -10.81
C GLU A 128 8.63 1.52 -11.87
N HIS A 129 8.79 2.79 -11.46
CA HIS A 129 8.98 3.89 -12.40
C HIS A 129 10.30 3.76 -13.18
N LEU A 130 11.39 3.34 -12.52
CA LEU A 130 12.67 3.05 -13.18
C LEU A 130 12.56 1.97 -14.27
N LYS A 131 11.66 0.99 -14.09
CA LYS A 131 11.44 -0.05 -15.10
C LYS A 131 10.87 0.52 -16.40
N ARG A 132 10.21 1.67 -16.40
CA ARG A 132 9.59 2.27 -17.61
C ARG A 132 10.56 3.16 -18.39
N VAL A 133 11.49 3.83 -17.71
CA VAL A 133 12.41 4.78 -18.37
C VAL A 133 13.44 4.05 -19.25
N GLY A 134 13.57 4.52 -20.50
CA GLY A 134 14.53 4.00 -21.47
C GLY A 134 14.16 2.61 -22.01
N HIS A 135 12.89 2.23 -21.94
CA HIS A 135 12.40 0.94 -22.45
C HIS A 135 12.65 0.78 -23.95
N ASP A 136 12.49 1.84 -24.73
CA ASP A 136 12.60 1.84 -26.20
C ASP A 136 13.99 2.25 -26.72
N LEU A 137 15.01 2.27 -25.86
CA LEU A 137 16.38 2.56 -26.26
C LEU A 137 16.95 1.41 -27.10
N ARG A 138 17.44 1.75 -28.29
CA ARG A 138 18.17 0.82 -29.18
C ARG A 138 19.62 0.64 -28.74
N ASP A 139 20.32 -0.30 -29.36
CA ASP A 139 21.69 -0.65 -28.97
C ASP A 139 22.70 0.49 -29.16
N ASP A 140 22.48 1.36 -30.15
CA ASP A 140 23.29 2.54 -30.45
C ASP A 140 22.79 3.81 -29.74
N GLU A 141 21.79 3.71 -28.87
CA GLU A 141 21.13 4.87 -28.28
C GLU A 141 21.49 5.08 -26.82
N THR A 142 21.59 6.36 -26.46
CA THR A 142 21.87 6.81 -25.10
C THR A 142 20.93 7.95 -24.72
N LEU A 143 20.31 7.83 -23.54
CA LEU A 143 19.66 8.94 -22.86
C LEU A 143 20.64 9.49 -21.83
N GLU A 144 21.13 10.70 -22.06
CA GLU A 144 21.99 11.39 -21.11
C GLU A 144 21.19 12.37 -20.26
N LEU A 145 21.39 12.33 -18.94
CA LEU A 145 20.77 13.24 -18.00
C LEU A 145 21.83 14.05 -17.27
N ASN A 146 21.72 15.37 -17.40
CA ASN A 146 22.59 16.33 -16.74
C ASN A 146 22.01 16.75 -15.38
N THR A 147 22.89 17.12 -14.46
CA THR A 147 22.55 17.77 -13.19
C THR A 147 23.47 18.97 -12.95
N THR A 148 23.14 19.77 -11.95
CA THR A 148 24.05 20.81 -11.46
C THR A 148 25.16 20.25 -10.57
N THR A 149 25.06 18.99 -10.11
CA THR A 149 25.97 18.39 -9.13
C THR A 149 27.03 17.46 -9.74
N HIS A 150 26.75 16.86 -10.90
CA HIS A 150 27.70 15.97 -11.57
C HIS A 150 28.48 16.69 -12.68
N GLN A 151 29.81 16.46 -12.75
CA GLN A 151 30.67 16.99 -13.81
C GLN A 151 30.44 16.30 -15.17
N THR A 152 29.94 15.06 -15.15
CA THR A 152 29.63 14.26 -16.33
C THR A 152 28.15 13.87 -16.35
N PRO A 153 27.49 13.84 -17.52
CA PRO A 153 26.12 13.35 -17.65
C PRO A 153 26.02 11.89 -17.22
N ALA A 154 24.93 11.54 -16.54
CA ALA A 154 24.58 10.14 -16.31
C ALA A 154 24.04 9.53 -17.61
N LYS A 155 24.52 8.35 -18.00
CA LYS A 155 24.15 7.72 -19.28
C LYS A 155 23.30 6.48 -19.08
N LEU A 156 22.03 6.59 -19.45
CA LEU A 156 21.14 5.44 -19.59
C LEU A 156 21.27 4.86 -20.99
N THR A 157 22.03 3.77 -21.10
CA THR A 157 22.11 2.90 -22.28
C THR A 157 21.30 1.63 -22.07
N ARG A 158 21.10 0.80 -23.10
CA ARG A 158 20.52 -0.54 -22.94
C ARG A 158 21.30 -1.40 -21.91
N LYS A 159 22.63 -1.25 -21.86
CA LYS A 159 23.50 -1.96 -20.90
C LYS A 159 23.28 -1.45 -19.47
N THR A 160 23.29 -0.13 -19.25
CA THR A 160 23.05 0.48 -17.94
C THR A 160 21.64 0.12 -17.44
N ARG A 161 20.65 0.17 -18.33
CA ARG A 161 19.28 -0.22 -18.04
C ARG A 161 19.16 -1.70 -17.63
N SER A 162 19.80 -2.60 -18.38
CA SER A 162 19.80 -4.03 -18.03
C SER A 162 20.39 -4.28 -16.64
N LYS A 163 21.51 -3.61 -16.31
CA LYS A 163 22.08 -3.64 -14.95
C LYS A 163 21.10 -3.09 -13.90
N LEU A 164 20.46 -1.95 -14.18
CA LEU A 164 19.50 -1.33 -13.28
C LEU A 164 18.34 -2.28 -12.97
N LEU A 165 17.77 -2.91 -14.00
CA LEU A 165 16.67 -3.87 -13.85
C LEU A 165 17.11 -5.10 -13.06
N HIS A 166 18.31 -5.62 -13.32
CA HIS A 166 18.87 -6.73 -12.56
C HIS A 166 19.04 -6.36 -11.08
N LEU A 167 19.67 -5.22 -10.79
CA LEU A 167 19.86 -4.75 -9.42
C LEU A 167 18.51 -4.50 -8.72
N ALA A 168 17.57 -3.84 -9.40
CA ALA A 168 16.22 -3.62 -8.90
C ALA A 168 15.49 -4.93 -8.59
N SER A 169 15.73 -6.00 -9.36
CA SER A 169 15.15 -7.33 -9.10
C SER A 169 15.80 -8.06 -7.92
N THR A 170 17.01 -7.65 -7.52
CA THR A 170 17.74 -8.23 -6.38
C THR A 170 17.53 -7.50 -5.06
N VAL A 171 16.90 -6.31 -5.08
CA VAL A 171 16.54 -5.60 -3.85
C VAL A 171 15.46 -6.42 -3.14
N LYS A 172 15.80 -6.98 -1.97
CA LYS A 172 14.81 -7.62 -1.11
C LYS A 172 13.90 -6.54 -0.54
N HIS A 173 12.64 -6.58 -0.97
CA HIS A 173 11.59 -5.74 -0.43
C HIS A 173 11.13 -6.33 0.89
N VAL A 174 11.11 -5.53 1.95
CA VAL A 174 10.74 -5.97 3.29
C VAL A 174 9.60 -5.09 3.75
N SER A 175 8.38 -5.61 3.70
CA SER A 175 7.19 -4.92 4.19
C SER A 175 6.70 -5.56 5.46
N GLU A 176 6.55 -4.76 6.53
CA GLU A 176 5.86 -5.21 7.74
C GLU A 176 4.38 -5.46 7.44
N MET A 177 3.91 -6.66 7.76
CA MET A 177 2.55 -7.10 7.49
C MET A 177 2.01 -7.91 8.67
N VAL A 178 0.69 -7.90 8.79
CA VAL A 178 -0.06 -8.80 9.66
C VAL A 178 -0.86 -9.74 8.76
N LEU A 179 -0.46 -11.01 8.73
CA LEU A 179 -1.14 -12.04 7.95
C LEU A 179 -2.07 -12.86 8.85
N ARG A 180 -3.25 -13.22 8.36
CA ARG A 180 -4.22 -14.09 9.05
C ARG A 180 -4.57 -15.27 8.16
N GLY A 181 -4.50 -16.47 8.71
CA GLY A 181 -4.75 -17.66 7.90
C GLY A 181 -4.52 -18.98 8.61
N SER A 182 -4.65 -20.06 7.85
CA SER A 182 -4.44 -21.44 8.28
C SER A 182 -3.13 -21.96 7.77
N VAL A 183 -2.49 -22.84 8.55
CA VAL A 183 -1.34 -23.59 8.06
C VAL A 183 -1.86 -24.79 7.27
N HIS A 184 -1.73 -24.76 5.94
CA HIS A 184 -2.26 -25.82 5.05
C HIS A 184 -1.20 -26.86 4.63
N LYS A 185 0.08 -26.57 4.88
CA LYS A 185 1.21 -27.38 4.43
C LYS A 185 2.40 -27.18 5.35
N ILE A 186 3.11 -28.27 5.66
CA ILE A 186 4.43 -28.27 6.30
C ILE A 186 5.40 -29.10 5.46
N ASP A 187 6.62 -28.61 5.30
CA ASP A 187 7.76 -29.35 4.81
C ASP A 187 8.79 -29.46 5.96
N GLN A 188 8.80 -30.63 6.62
CA GLN A 188 9.69 -30.89 7.75
C GLN A 188 11.15 -30.95 7.35
N LYS A 189 11.46 -31.31 6.10
CA LYS A 189 12.85 -31.40 5.63
C LYS A 189 13.46 -30.01 5.52
N ASN A 190 12.69 -29.07 4.99
CA ASN A 190 13.13 -27.68 4.77
C ASN A 190 12.72 -26.74 5.92
N MET A 191 12.02 -27.24 6.94
CA MET A 191 11.44 -26.46 8.04
C MET A 191 10.62 -25.27 7.53
N THR A 192 9.77 -25.50 6.53
CA THR A 192 8.88 -24.46 5.98
C THR A 192 7.41 -24.81 6.16
N PHE A 193 6.58 -23.78 6.19
CA PHE A 193 5.13 -23.91 6.23
C PHE A 193 4.49 -23.03 5.15
N GLY A 194 3.30 -23.45 4.71
CA GLY A 194 2.44 -22.67 3.83
C GLY A 194 1.22 -22.17 4.58
N LEU A 195 1.00 -20.86 4.53
CA LEU A 195 -0.15 -20.16 5.08
C LEU A 195 -1.18 -19.92 3.96
N GLN A 196 -2.38 -20.42 4.17
CA GLN A 196 -3.54 -20.06 3.37
C GLN A 196 -4.27 -18.93 4.08
N GLN A 197 -4.20 -17.73 3.48
CA GLN A 197 -4.97 -16.59 3.94
C GLN A 197 -6.46 -16.80 3.64
N VAL A 198 -7.31 -16.15 4.43
CA VAL A 198 -8.75 -16.07 4.14
C VAL A 198 -8.99 -15.34 2.82
N TYR A 199 -8.33 -14.20 2.66
CA TYR A 199 -8.35 -13.39 1.45
C TYR A 199 -6.92 -13.03 1.09
N GLY A 200 -6.51 -13.35 -0.14
CA GLY A 200 -5.16 -13.08 -0.64
C GLY A 200 -4.38 -14.32 -1.09
N PRO A 201 -3.13 -14.14 -1.51
CA PRO A 201 -2.32 -15.23 -2.05
C PRO A 201 -1.89 -16.23 -0.96
N LEU A 202 -1.52 -17.43 -1.40
CA LEU A 202 -0.77 -18.38 -0.55
C LEU A 202 0.61 -17.79 -0.22
N VAL A 203 0.99 -17.87 1.05
CA VAL A 203 2.27 -17.35 1.53
C VAL A 203 3.08 -18.49 2.13
N THR A 204 4.39 -18.50 1.90
CA THR A 204 5.30 -19.51 2.48
C THR A 204 6.27 -18.82 3.44
N GLY A 205 6.58 -19.47 4.56
CA GLY A 205 7.54 -18.99 5.55
C GLY A 205 8.38 -20.10 6.15
N GLN A 206 9.50 -19.72 6.77
CA GLN A 206 10.30 -20.61 7.62
C GLN A 206 9.59 -20.81 8.96
N ILE A 207 9.64 -22.03 9.50
CA ILE A 207 9.12 -22.37 10.83
C ILE A 207 10.19 -21.98 11.86
N PRO A 208 9.98 -20.93 12.67
CA PRO A 208 10.92 -20.58 13.72
C PRO A 208 10.76 -21.57 14.89
N ASP A 209 11.88 -21.99 15.49
CA ASP A 209 11.86 -22.94 16.62
C ASP A 209 10.93 -22.48 17.75
N ALA A 210 10.94 -21.18 18.06
CA ALA A 210 10.10 -20.58 19.09
C ALA A 210 8.58 -20.70 18.82
N TYR A 211 8.19 -20.89 17.58
CA TYR A 211 6.80 -21.01 17.14
C TYR A 211 6.48 -22.37 16.51
N TYR A 212 7.34 -23.38 16.71
CA TYR A 212 7.13 -24.71 16.15
C TYR A 212 5.79 -25.30 16.61
N ASP A 213 5.54 -25.33 17.92
CA ASP A 213 4.35 -25.97 18.50
C ASP A 213 3.05 -25.30 18.03
N ILE A 214 3.00 -23.96 17.99
CA ILE A 214 1.80 -23.24 17.53
C ILE A 214 1.52 -23.50 16.04
N ILE A 215 2.55 -23.57 15.20
CA ILE A 215 2.38 -23.88 13.77
C ILE A 215 1.91 -25.33 13.58
N MET A 216 2.49 -26.28 14.31
CA MET A 216 2.07 -27.70 14.25
C MET A 216 0.63 -27.86 14.72
N GLN A 217 0.26 -27.29 15.87
CA GLN A 217 -1.10 -27.36 16.41
C GLN A 217 -2.12 -26.75 15.44
N THR A 218 -1.76 -25.64 14.79
CA THR A 218 -2.62 -24.99 13.79
C THR A 218 -2.79 -25.87 12.55
N PHE A 219 -1.72 -26.53 12.09
CA PHE A 219 -1.77 -27.45 10.96
C PHE A 219 -2.62 -28.70 11.26
N ASP A 220 -2.44 -29.31 12.43
CA ASP A 220 -3.20 -30.51 12.83
C ASP A 220 -4.71 -30.23 12.90
N ARG A 221 -5.08 -28.99 13.28
CA ARG A 221 -6.47 -28.51 13.37
C ARG A 221 -6.92 -27.72 12.14
N TYR A 222 -6.29 -27.94 10.99
CA TYR A 222 -6.66 -27.28 9.74
C TYR A 222 -8.14 -27.52 9.38
N LYS A 223 -8.65 -28.73 9.61
CA LYS A 223 -10.06 -29.10 9.35
C LYS A 223 -11.06 -28.42 10.29
N ASP A 224 -10.60 -28.03 11.49
CA ASP A 224 -11.40 -27.31 12.48
C ASP A 224 -11.40 -25.80 12.21
N ASN A 225 -10.90 -25.39 11.04
CA ASN A 225 -10.79 -24.00 10.64
C ASN A 225 -9.92 -23.15 11.59
N THR A 226 -8.96 -23.77 12.30
CA THR A 226 -8.07 -23.03 13.21
C THR A 226 -7.20 -22.04 12.43
N ARG A 227 -7.07 -20.81 12.95
CA ARG A 227 -6.34 -19.71 12.34
C ARG A 227 -5.28 -19.15 13.27
N ILE A 228 -4.25 -18.57 12.68
CA ILE A 228 -3.21 -17.81 13.36
C ILE A 228 -3.09 -16.41 12.75
N GLN A 229 -2.63 -15.47 13.58
CA GLN A 229 -2.14 -14.17 13.16
C GLN A 229 -0.62 -14.16 13.23
N ILE A 230 0.02 -13.75 12.14
CA ILE A 230 1.46 -13.64 12.02
C ILE A 230 1.81 -12.16 11.82
N GLN A 231 2.59 -11.59 12.74
CA GLN A 231 3.30 -10.33 12.53
C GLN A 231 4.66 -10.67 11.92
N CYS A 232 4.89 -10.20 10.70
CA CYS A 232 6.07 -10.59 9.93
C CYS A 232 6.53 -9.47 9.01
N THR A 233 7.74 -9.63 8.50
CA THR A 233 8.13 -8.99 7.26
C THR A 233 7.98 -9.95 6.09
N THR A 234 7.55 -9.42 4.95
CA THR A 234 7.38 -10.19 3.72
C THR A 234 8.27 -9.67 2.61
N GLN A 235 8.62 -10.55 1.68
CA GLN A 235 9.27 -10.19 0.43
C GLN A 235 8.43 -10.65 -0.76
N ARG A 236 8.52 -9.88 -1.84
CA ARG A 236 7.84 -10.18 -3.10
C ARG A 236 8.87 -10.55 -4.15
N ASN A 237 8.70 -11.72 -4.79
CA ASN A 237 9.57 -12.13 -5.89
C ASN A 237 9.18 -11.46 -7.22
N GLN A 238 9.98 -11.68 -8.26
CA GLN A 238 9.77 -11.14 -9.62
C GLN A 238 8.42 -11.55 -10.27
N HIS A 239 7.76 -12.58 -9.76
CA HIS A 239 6.45 -13.05 -10.23
C HIS A 239 5.29 -12.53 -9.36
N GLY A 240 5.56 -11.63 -8.41
CA GLY A 240 4.55 -11.08 -7.50
C GLY A 240 4.20 -11.99 -6.33
N GLN A 241 4.83 -13.17 -6.20
CA GLN A 241 4.57 -14.08 -5.09
C GLN A 241 5.18 -13.54 -3.79
N ILE A 242 4.40 -13.60 -2.73
CA ILE A 242 4.78 -13.13 -1.40
C ILE A 242 5.30 -14.31 -0.58
N SER A 243 6.45 -14.13 0.08
CA SER A 243 6.97 -15.05 1.09
C SER A 243 7.31 -14.29 2.37
N ILE A 244 7.23 -14.98 3.51
CA ILE A 244 7.61 -14.43 4.81
C ILE A 244 9.14 -14.50 4.92
N GLU A 245 9.77 -13.34 5.13
CA GLU A 245 11.22 -13.23 5.33
C GLU A 245 11.57 -13.41 6.81
N SER A 246 10.83 -12.77 7.71
CA SER A 246 11.02 -12.91 9.15
C SER A 246 9.70 -12.82 9.92
N ILE A 247 9.62 -13.52 11.06
CA ILE A 247 8.44 -13.53 11.92
C ILE A 247 8.80 -12.90 13.25
N THR A 248 8.06 -11.86 13.62
CA THR A 248 8.19 -11.19 14.92
C THR A 248 7.29 -11.85 15.96
N HIS A 249 6.04 -12.17 15.57
CA HIS A 249 5.08 -12.75 16.49
C HIS A 249 4.07 -13.65 15.79
N ILE A 250 3.72 -14.77 16.42
CA ILE A 250 2.57 -15.60 16.04
C ILE A 250 1.67 -15.77 17.26
N LYS A 251 0.36 -15.60 17.05
CA LYS A 251 -0.66 -15.95 18.03
C LYS A 251 -1.81 -16.74 17.40
N PRO A 252 -2.48 -17.63 18.15
CA PRO A 252 -3.75 -18.20 17.71
C PRO A 252 -4.78 -17.07 17.56
N LEU A 253 -5.69 -17.22 16.60
CA LEU A 253 -6.83 -16.34 16.45
C LEU A 253 -8.07 -16.98 17.06
N ASP A 254 -8.85 -16.15 17.75
CA ASP A 254 -10.21 -16.52 18.13
C ASP A 254 -11.07 -16.65 16.87
N SER A 255 -12.03 -17.58 16.87
CA SER A 255 -12.99 -17.71 15.77
C SER A 255 -13.84 -16.45 15.57
N LEU A 256 -14.01 -15.65 16.63
CA LEU A 256 -14.73 -14.38 16.61
C LEU A 256 -13.81 -13.17 16.38
N ASP A 257 -12.55 -13.37 15.98
CA ASP A 257 -11.66 -12.24 15.65
C ASP A 257 -12.30 -11.40 14.53
N VAL A 258 -12.67 -10.16 14.86
CA VAL A 258 -13.41 -9.28 13.94
C VAL A 258 -12.57 -8.96 12.71
N LEU A 259 -11.26 -8.78 12.84
CA LEU A 259 -10.40 -8.46 11.69
C LEU A 259 -10.31 -9.65 10.72
N LEU A 260 -10.31 -10.88 11.24
CA LEU A 260 -10.43 -12.10 10.43
C LEU A 260 -11.78 -12.16 9.69
N GLN A 261 -12.90 -11.92 10.38
CA GLN A 261 -14.24 -11.95 9.77
C GLN A 261 -14.39 -10.86 8.69
N LEU A 262 -13.87 -9.65 8.92
CA LEU A 262 -13.85 -8.60 7.91
C LEU A 262 -13.00 -8.98 6.68
N ASP A 263 -11.90 -9.72 6.86
CA ASP A 263 -11.13 -10.27 5.73
C ASP A 263 -11.94 -11.33 4.95
N GLU A 264 -12.81 -12.12 5.60
CA GLU A 264 -13.72 -13.05 4.93
C GLU A 264 -14.72 -12.32 4.03
N PHE A 265 -15.24 -11.17 4.48
CA PHE A 265 -16.23 -10.39 3.73
C PHE A 265 -15.68 -9.84 2.42
N ARG A 266 -14.35 -9.66 2.31
CA ARG A 266 -13.71 -9.23 1.05
C ARG A 266 -13.88 -10.20 -0.10
N SER A 267 -14.19 -11.47 0.21
CA SER A 267 -14.44 -12.52 -0.77
C SER A 267 -15.89 -12.54 -1.29
N LEU A 268 -16.81 -11.83 -0.63
CA LEU A 268 -18.19 -11.69 -1.06
C LEU A 268 -18.25 -10.99 -2.41
N ARG A 269 -19.26 -11.37 -3.18
CA ARG A 269 -19.62 -10.74 -4.45
C ARG A 269 -21.03 -10.20 -4.30
N ASP A 270 -21.39 -9.22 -5.13
CA ASP A 270 -22.77 -8.83 -5.24
C ASP A 270 -23.64 -10.07 -5.55
N ASP A 271 -24.87 -10.04 -5.07
CA ASP A 271 -25.86 -11.11 -5.12
C ASP A 271 -25.57 -12.30 -4.18
N TRP A 272 -24.67 -12.15 -3.19
CA TRP A 272 -24.29 -13.24 -2.27
C TRP A 272 -25.43 -13.77 -1.40
N LEU A 273 -26.44 -12.93 -1.11
CA LEU A 273 -27.61 -13.28 -0.33
C LEU A 273 -28.82 -13.50 -1.24
N ASP A 274 -29.03 -14.74 -1.66
CA ASP A 274 -30.17 -15.18 -2.48
C ASP A 274 -30.45 -14.30 -3.71
N GLY A 275 -29.41 -13.74 -4.31
CA GLY A 275 -29.55 -12.87 -5.48
C GLY A 275 -29.73 -11.37 -5.19
N ASN A 276 -29.61 -10.91 -3.94
CA ASN A 276 -29.90 -9.52 -3.56
C ASN A 276 -28.79 -8.81 -2.76
N GLY A 277 -27.94 -9.55 -2.04
CA GLY A 277 -26.96 -8.95 -1.11
C GLY A 277 -25.83 -8.19 -1.79
N LEU A 278 -25.53 -6.98 -1.31
CA LEU A 278 -24.41 -6.17 -1.81
C LEU A 278 -23.11 -6.55 -1.09
N ALA A 279 -22.01 -6.66 -1.85
CA ALA A 279 -20.70 -6.89 -1.25
C ALA A 279 -20.14 -5.60 -0.63
N PRO A 280 -19.64 -5.63 0.62
CA PRO A 280 -18.97 -4.47 1.20
C PRO A 280 -17.76 -4.03 0.39
N LYS A 281 -17.62 -2.71 0.17
CA LYS A 281 -16.44 -2.14 -0.51
C LYS A 281 -15.18 -2.36 0.32
N HIS A 282 -14.10 -2.81 -0.33
CA HIS A 282 -12.82 -3.10 0.33
C HIS A 282 -12.27 -1.91 1.12
N SER A 283 -12.36 -0.69 0.58
CA SER A 283 -11.92 0.54 1.26
C SER A 283 -12.69 0.84 2.54
N ASN A 284 -13.94 0.42 2.62
CA ASN A 284 -14.75 0.64 3.81
C ASN A 284 -14.48 -0.44 4.87
N LEU A 285 -14.21 -1.68 4.45
CA LEU A 285 -13.71 -2.73 5.35
C LEU A 285 -12.33 -2.38 5.92
N ASP A 286 -11.46 -1.74 5.13
CA ASP A 286 -10.17 -1.22 5.60
C ASP A 286 -10.37 -0.18 6.71
N TRP A 287 -11.32 0.74 6.52
CA TRP A 287 -11.68 1.73 7.53
C TRP A 287 -12.17 1.06 8.81
N LEU A 288 -13.15 0.16 8.73
CA LEU A 288 -13.72 -0.52 9.90
C LEU A 288 -12.65 -1.33 10.65
N SER A 289 -11.81 -2.07 9.91
CA SER A 289 -10.68 -2.81 10.47
C SER A 289 -9.73 -1.90 11.24
N GLY A 290 -9.45 -0.71 10.71
CA GLY A 290 -8.57 0.28 11.31
C GLY A 290 -9.13 0.90 12.59
N VAL A 291 -10.40 1.29 12.60
CA VAL A 291 -11.04 1.88 13.79
C VAL A 291 -11.27 0.82 14.88
N PHE A 292 -11.77 -0.36 14.52
CA PHE A 292 -11.99 -1.45 15.47
C PHE A 292 -10.67 -1.91 16.10
N GLY A 293 -9.65 -2.19 15.29
CA GLY A 293 -8.35 -2.63 15.78
C GLY A 293 -7.63 -1.60 16.66
N ARG A 294 -7.97 -0.31 16.54
CA ARG A 294 -7.40 0.77 17.33
C ARG A 294 -8.16 1.04 18.63
N TYR A 295 -9.49 1.06 18.57
CA TYR A 295 -10.32 1.56 19.67
C TYR A 295 -11.05 0.46 20.45
N TYR A 296 -11.19 -0.75 19.90
CA TYR A 296 -11.87 -1.84 20.61
C TYR A 296 -11.03 -2.33 21.81
N PRO A 297 -11.56 -2.30 23.05
CA PRO A 297 -10.83 -2.74 24.23
C PRO A 297 -10.60 -4.25 24.26
N ARG A 298 -9.42 -4.67 24.74
CA ARG A 298 -9.04 -6.09 24.84
C ARG A 298 -9.72 -6.83 26.00
N ASP A 299 -10.33 -6.12 26.94
CA ASP A 299 -11.03 -6.67 28.12
C ASP A 299 -12.48 -7.08 27.84
N LEU A 300 -13.01 -6.72 26.66
CA LEU A 300 -14.38 -6.99 26.25
C LEU A 300 -14.48 -8.27 25.41
N PRO A 301 -15.62 -9.00 25.47
CA PRO A 301 -15.86 -10.17 24.62
C PRO A 301 -15.88 -9.75 23.14
N LEU A 302 -15.42 -10.60 22.24
CA LEU A 302 -15.52 -10.31 20.81
C LEU A 302 -16.97 -10.52 20.32
N PRO A 303 -17.46 -9.68 19.39
CA PRO A 303 -18.77 -9.88 18.79
C PRO A 303 -18.77 -10.98 17.72
N HIS A 304 -19.94 -11.56 17.50
CA HIS A 304 -20.26 -12.16 16.21
C HIS A 304 -20.32 -11.06 15.15
N THR A 305 -19.68 -11.27 13.99
CA THR A 305 -19.60 -10.27 12.93
C THR A 305 -20.29 -10.82 11.69
N TYR A 306 -21.24 -10.07 11.14
CA TYR A 306 -22.03 -10.48 9.97
C TYR A 306 -22.03 -9.38 8.89
N PRO A 307 -22.02 -9.72 7.60
CA PRO A 307 -22.31 -8.76 6.54
C PRO A 307 -23.82 -8.51 6.46
N THR A 308 -24.23 -7.28 6.15
CA THR A 308 -25.65 -6.95 5.91
C THR A 308 -26.00 -7.00 4.43
N ALA A 309 -27.28 -7.11 4.08
CA ALA A 309 -27.73 -7.19 2.69
C ALA A 309 -27.43 -5.89 1.91
N GLU A 310 -27.36 -4.78 2.62
CA GLU A 310 -27.12 -3.42 2.14
C GLU A 310 -25.62 -3.13 1.93
N GLY A 311 -24.74 -4.09 2.25
CA GLY A 311 -23.29 -3.95 2.14
C GLY A 311 -22.64 -3.31 3.37
N GLY A 312 -23.34 -3.30 4.51
CA GLY A 312 -22.83 -2.91 5.83
C GLY A 312 -22.27 -4.09 6.62
N VAL A 313 -22.08 -3.88 7.93
CA VAL A 313 -21.60 -4.89 8.88
C VAL A 313 -22.39 -4.82 10.18
N SER A 314 -22.90 -5.95 10.66
CA SER A 314 -23.47 -6.08 12.01
C SER A 314 -22.46 -6.68 12.98
N LEU A 315 -22.38 -6.14 14.19
CA LEU A 315 -21.63 -6.72 15.31
C LEU A 315 -22.60 -7.03 16.46
N GLU A 316 -22.53 -8.26 16.98
CA GLU A 316 -23.48 -8.76 18.00
C GLU A 316 -22.74 -9.34 19.20
N TRP A 317 -23.09 -8.89 20.40
CA TRP A 317 -22.55 -9.37 21.67
C TRP A 317 -23.64 -10.01 22.52
N SER A 318 -23.42 -11.26 22.90
CA SER A 318 -24.33 -11.98 23.79
C SER A 318 -23.91 -11.87 25.25
N PHE A 319 -24.85 -11.47 26.10
CA PHE A 319 -24.75 -11.44 27.57
C PHE A 319 -25.91 -12.25 28.18
N ASP A 320 -25.84 -12.60 29.46
CA ASP A 320 -26.90 -13.43 30.06
C ASP A 320 -28.27 -12.71 30.01
N GLY A 321 -29.17 -13.22 29.15
CA GLY A 321 -30.51 -12.69 28.93
C GLY A 321 -30.58 -11.40 28.10
N ARG A 322 -29.48 -10.92 27.52
CA ARG A 322 -29.44 -9.72 26.65
C ARG A 322 -28.51 -9.90 25.45
N GLU A 323 -28.87 -9.32 24.33
CA GLU A 323 -28.00 -9.21 23.15
C GLU A 323 -27.84 -7.74 22.77
N ALA A 324 -26.59 -7.29 22.66
CA ALA A 324 -26.28 -5.95 22.17
C ALA A 324 -25.88 -6.05 20.70
N HIS A 325 -26.38 -5.13 19.89
CA HIS A 325 -26.15 -5.10 18.45
C HIS A 325 -25.73 -3.71 18.02
N ILE A 326 -24.85 -3.65 17.02
CA ILE A 326 -24.64 -2.45 16.23
C ILE A 326 -24.64 -2.81 14.76
N GLU A 327 -25.55 -2.20 14.00
CA GLU A 327 -25.57 -2.30 12.54
C GLU A 327 -24.86 -1.10 11.94
N ILE A 328 -23.77 -1.35 11.20
CA ILE A 328 -22.85 -0.33 10.71
C ILE A 328 -23.07 -0.08 9.22
N ASP A 329 -23.50 1.13 8.89
CA ASP A 329 -23.44 1.67 7.53
C ASP A 329 -21.97 2.05 7.23
N LEU A 330 -21.34 1.24 6.39
CA LEU A 330 -19.94 1.40 6.01
C LEU A 330 -19.65 2.63 5.13
N GLU A 331 -20.64 3.18 4.42
CA GLU A 331 -20.46 4.37 3.59
C GLU A 331 -20.61 5.65 4.43
N ARG A 332 -21.64 5.70 5.28
CA ARG A 332 -21.91 6.82 6.19
C ARG A 332 -21.03 6.80 7.42
N ARG A 333 -20.45 5.64 7.74
CA ARG A 333 -19.63 5.41 8.94
C ARG A 333 -20.39 5.71 10.22
N THR A 334 -21.66 5.34 10.21
CA THR A 334 -22.58 5.44 11.34
C THR A 334 -23.01 4.04 11.74
N GLY A 335 -23.36 3.86 13.02
CA GLY A 335 -23.89 2.61 13.51
C GLY A 335 -25.20 2.85 14.26
N GLU A 336 -26.18 2.00 14.02
CA GLU A 336 -27.43 1.97 14.79
C GLU A 336 -27.25 0.98 15.95
N TRP A 337 -27.26 1.47 17.19
CA TRP A 337 -27.06 0.67 18.38
C TRP A 337 -28.39 0.32 19.06
N PHE A 338 -28.56 -0.95 19.43
CA PHE A 338 -29.70 -1.39 20.24
C PHE A 338 -29.36 -2.60 21.11
N VAL A 339 -30.15 -2.81 22.17
CA VAL A 339 -30.01 -3.95 23.09
C VAL A 339 -31.34 -4.66 23.24
N ILE A 340 -31.37 -5.96 22.96
CA ILE A 340 -32.57 -6.79 23.05
C ILE A 340 -32.55 -7.59 24.35
N ASN A 341 -33.65 -7.55 25.09
CA ASN A 341 -33.87 -8.45 26.21
C ASN A 341 -34.43 -9.79 25.70
N MET A 342 -33.63 -10.86 25.81
CA MET A 342 -33.97 -12.18 25.25
C MET A 342 -35.17 -12.85 25.93
N LYS A 343 -35.55 -12.43 27.16
CA LYS A 343 -36.74 -12.96 27.85
C LYS A 343 -38.03 -12.31 27.40
N THR A 344 -37.98 -11.04 27.00
CA THR A 344 -39.18 -10.26 26.65
C THR A 344 -39.29 -9.95 25.15
N GLY A 345 -38.21 -10.11 24.40
CA GLY A 345 -38.12 -9.74 22.98
C GLY A 345 -38.21 -8.24 22.72
N LYS A 346 -38.05 -7.41 23.75
CA LYS A 346 -38.15 -5.95 23.64
C LYS A 346 -36.76 -5.31 23.62
N SER A 347 -36.61 -4.27 22.80
CA SER A 347 -35.46 -3.37 22.88
C SER A 347 -35.48 -2.64 24.23
N GLU A 348 -34.34 -2.60 24.92
CA GLU A 348 -34.15 -1.86 26.17
C GLU A 348 -33.70 -0.40 25.93
N ASP A 349 -33.13 -0.09 24.76
CA ASP A 349 -32.65 1.24 24.37
C ASP A 349 -33.32 1.72 23.05
N GLU A 350 -33.47 3.03 22.87
CA GLU A 350 -33.92 3.67 21.62
C GLU A 350 -32.74 3.74 20.63
N ASP A 351 -33.00 3.51 19.35
CA ASP A 351 -31.99 3.49 18.27
C ASP A 351 -31.13 4.77 18.31
N GLU A 352 -29.90 4.66 18.80
CA GLU A 352 -28.95 5.77 18.81
C GLU A 352 -28.09 5.70 17.55
N ASP A 353 -28.21 6.70 16.67
CA ASP A 353 -27.29 6.91 15.55
C ASP A 353 -25.90 7.30 16.10
N VAL A 354 -24.96 6.37 16.02
CA VAL A 354 -23.58 6.53 16.51
C VAL A 354 -22.65 6.91 15.37
N ASN A 355 -22.01 8.07 15.42
CA ASN A 355 -20.95 8.43 14.46
C ASN A 355 -19.64 7.70 14.77
N LEU A 356 -19.26 6.72 13.95
CA LEU A 356 -18.09 5.87 14.18
C LEU A 356 -16.77 6.46 13.68
N ASP A 357 -16.80 7.64 13.05
CA ASP A 357 -15.58 8.43 12.78
C ASP A 357 -15.08 9.19 14.02
N ASP A 358 -15.92 9.38 15.07
CA ASP A 358 -15.48 9.95 16.35
C ASP A 358 -14.98 8.84 17.31
N PRO A 359 -13.69 8.83 17.70
CA PRO A 359 -13.15 7.85 18.64
C PRO A 359 -13.88 7.80 19.98
N LYS A 360 -14.52 8.90 20.41
CA LYS A 360 -15.27 8.93 21.68
C LYS A 360 -16.46 7.98 21.66
N ASN A 361 -17.08 7.80 20.51
CA ASN A 361 -18.26 6.97 20.37
C ASN A 361 -17.93 5.48 20.48
N TRP A 362 -16.74 5.06 20.03
CA TRP A 362 -16.21 3.72 20.30
C TRP A 362 -15.98 3.47 21.80
N LEU A 363 -15.54 4.48 22.54
CA LEU A 363 -15.38 4.39 24.00
C LEU A 363 -16.75 4.30 24.71
N GLN A 364 -17.77 5.01 24.20
CA GLN A 364 -19.14 4.91 24.73
C GLN A 364 -19.72 3.51 24.51
N ILE A 365 -19.56 2.93 23.32
CA ILE A 365 -19.94 1.54 23.03
C ILE A 365 -19.26 0.59 24.01
N ALA A 366 -17.95 0.75 24.21
CA ALA A 366 -17.21 -0.06 25.18
C ALA A 366 -17.77 0.06 26.60
N ASP A 367 -18.13 1.26 27.05
CA ASP A 367 -18.72 1.48 28.38
C ASP A 367 -20.14 0.91 28.50
N HIS A 368 -20.91 0.86 27.40
CA HIS A 368 -22.20 0.14 27.37
C HIS A 368 -21.99 -1.36 27.53
N LEU A 369 -21.05 -1.94 26.78
CA LEU A 369 -20.71 -3.36 26.86
C LEU A 369 -20.19 -3.75 28.26
N ARG A 370 -19.36 -2.91 28.91
CA ARG A 370 -18.92 -3.14 30.30
C ARG A 370 -20.09 -3.18 31.27
N ARG A 371 -21.03 -2.23 31.17
CA ARG A 371 -22.23 -2.19 32.01
C ARG A 371 -23.13 -3.41 31.81
N LEU A 372 -23.21 -3.94 30.59
CA LEU A 372 -23.95 -5.17 30.31
C LEU A 372 -23.25 -6.38 30.93
N LYS A 373 -21.92 -6.47 30.82
CA LYS A 373 -21.11 -7.52 31.43
C LYS A 373 -21.23 -7.54 32.96
N GLU A 374 -21.13 -6.38 33.62
CA GLU A 374 -21.24 -6.25 35.08
C GLU A 374 -22.62 -6.65 35.64
N LYS A 375 -23.69 -6.56 34.84
CA LYS A 375 -25.03 -7.02 35.24
C LYS A 375 -25.22 -8.53 35.10
N THR A 376 -24.28 -9.21 34.46
CA THR A 376 -24.28 -10.66 34.22
C THR A 376 -23.41 -11.42 35.22
N GLU A 377 -22.40 -10.76 35.80
CA GLU A 377 -21.61 -11.24 36.94
C GLU A 377 -22.35 -11.01 38.27
#